data_AF-A0A9E5HVA9-F1
#
_entry.id   AF-A0A9E5HVA9-F1
#
_cell.length_a   1.000
_cell.length_b   1.000
_cell.length_c   1.000
_cell.angle_alpha   90.00
_cell.angle_beta   90.00
_cell.angle_gamma   90.00
#
_symmetry.space_group_name_H-M   'P 1'
#
loop_
_entity.id
_entity.type
_entity.pdbx_description
1 polymer ?
#
loop_
_entity_poly.entity_id
_entity_poly.type
_entity_poly.pdbx_seq_one_letter_code
_entity_poly.pdbx_strand_id
1 'polypeptide(L)'
;MGSGLIYIIIVGMWIAYFLPRWIANHDEVSGRSVDKFNEAMRVVGKASGKSKVDLEELLKRKENQMLVRRIVFFSILGLMTICALFILVGFLSPTIILLPLSALGIYLVNTRHQISYINDEIEFARQNPEGKREDSKYSDLIIRSKRVAKERAESQTEQWVPLSERLAKSEGEVSGITIIPKGSRGTSNTWDPISVPPPSYTKSPKAVPNRGTHRKDQEIFSEEDLEVLSRPAPDEIFDQQAADLVEEQIRTDRAANE
;
A
#
# COMPACT_ATOMS: atom_id res chain seq x y z
N MET A 1 57.19 -12.24 13.22
CA MET A 1 55.93 -12.92 12.88
C MET A 1 54.72 -11.98 13.08
N GLY A 2 54.72 -10.79 12.46
CA GLY A 2 53.66 -9.78 12.64
C GLY A 2 53.06 -9.22 11.34
N SER A 3 53.67 -9.53 10.19
CA SER A 3 53.21 -9.03 8.88
C SER A 3 51.91 -9.68 8.42
N GLY A 4 51.68 -10.96 8.72
CA GLY A 4 50.44 -11.66 8.33
C GLY A 4 49.18 -11.11 9.02
N LEU A 5 49.29 -10.64 10.26
CA LEU A 5 48.17 -10.10 11.02
C LEU A 5 47.70 -8.76 10.43
N ILE A 6 48.63 -7.94 9.93
CA ILE A 6 48.31 -6.70 9.21
C ILE A 6 47.55 -6.98 7.90
N TYR A 7 47.94 -8.01 7.14
CA TYR A 7 47.23 -8.36 5.90
C TYR A 7 45.80 -8.86 6.18
N ILE A 8 45.60 -9.63 7.24
CA ILE A 8 44.26 -10.08 7.66
C ILE A 8 43.37 -8.88 8.01
N ILE A 9 43.90 -7.88 8.73
CA ILE A 9 43.14 -6.67 9.07
C ILE A 9 42.78 -5.86 7.82
N ILE A 10 43.72 -5.67 6.89
CA ILE A 10 43.50 -4.92 5.66
C ILE A 10 42.46 -5.63 4.78
N VAL A 11 42.56 -6.95 4.62
CA VAL A 11 41.59 -7.74 3.87
C VAL A 11 40.22 -7.71 4.53
N GLY A 12 40.15 -7.81 5.86
CA GLY A 12 38.91 -7.68 6.62
C GLY A 12 38.24 -6.32 6.42
N MET A 13 39.01 -5.23 6.44
CA MET A 13 38.51 -3.88 6.17
C MET A 13 38.04 -3.71 4.72
N TRP A 14 38.75 -4.31 3.76
CA TRP A 14 38.34 -4.35 2.36
C TRP A 14 37.02 -5.07 2.18
N ILE A 15 36.88 -6.27 2.76
CA ILE A 15 35.64 -7.06 2.73
C ILE A 15 34.49 -6.28 3.35
N ALA A 16 34.69 -5.64 4.52
CA ALA A 16 33.67 -4.86 5.19
C ALA A 16 33.19 -3.65 4.37
N TYR A 17 34.08 -3.02 3.59
CA TYR A 17 33.72 -1.90 2.72
C TYR A 17 33.08 -2.36 1.41
N PHE A 18 33.64 -3.40 0.78
CA PHE A 18 33.28 -3.79 -0.58
C PHE A 18 32.09 -4.75 -0.64
N LEU A 19 31.88 -5.65 0.33
CA LEU A 19 30.74 -6.59 0.31
C LEU A 19 29.38 -5.86 0.35
N PRO A 20 29.12 -4.94 1.29
CA PRO A 20 27.83 -4.26 1.35
C PRO A 20 27.59 -3.40 0.10
N ARG A 21 28.64 -2.77 -0.42
CA ARG A 21 28.55 -1.93 -1.61
C ARG A 21 28.35 -2.75 -2.89
N TRP A 22 28.92 -3.95 -2.96
CA TRP A 22 28.73 -4.87 -4.08
C TRP A 22 27.31 -5.46 -4.07
N ILE A 23 26.80 -5.88 -2.89
CA ILE A 23 25.42 -6.38 -2.76
C ILE A 23 24.40 -5.31 -3.15
N ALA A 24 24.60 -4.07 -2.70
CA ALA A 24 23.68 -2.96 -2.98
C ALA A 24 23.66 -2.60 -4.49
N ASN A 25 24.82 -2.58 -5.15
CA ASN A 25 24.90 -2.32 -6.58
C ASN A 25 24.29 -3.46 -7.43
N HIS A 26 24.44 -4.72 -6.99
CA HIS A 26 23.80 -5.83 -7.69
C HIS A 26 22.27 -5.81 -7.52
N ASP A 27 21.75 -5.36 -6.38
CA ASP A 27 20.30 -5.22 -6.16
C ASP A 27 19.66 -4.12 -7.03
N GLU A 28 20.40 -3.04 -7.36
CA GLU A 28 19.90 -1.95 -8.20
C GLU A 28 19.90 -2.31 -9.70
N VAL A 29 20.87 -3.09 -10.15
CA VAL A 29 21.00 -3.53 -11.56
C VAL A 29 20.20 -4.82 -11.84
N SER A 30 19.85 -5.60 -10.82
CA SER A 30 19.22 -6.94 -10.96
C SER A 30 17.67 -6.95 -11.06
N GLY A 31 17.01 -5.81 -11.30
CA GLY A 31 15.58 -5.84 -11.66
C GLY A 31 14.57 -5.55 -10.54
N ARG A 32 15.00 -4.96 -9.41
CA ARG A 32 14.10 -4.49 -8.34
C ARG A 32 13.02 -3.51 -8.84
N SER A 33 13.27 -2.78 -9.93
CA SER A 33 12.26 -1.94 -10.59
C SER A 33 11.15 -2.77 -11.25
N VAL A 34 11.48 -3.92 -11.85
CA VAL A 34 10.54 -4.87 -12.46
C VAL A 34 9.74 -5.57 -11.36
N ASP A 35 10.38 -5.96 -10.26
CA ASP A 35 9.69 -6.56 -9.10
C ASP A 35 8.73 -5.58 -8.44
N LYS A 36 9.12 -4.31 -8.26
CA LYS A 36 8.23 -3.25 -7.75
C LYS A 36 7.05 -2.98 -8.69
N PHE A 37 7.26 -3.01 -10.01
CA PHE A 37 6.19 -2.86 -10.99
C PHE A 37 5.23 -4.05 -10.96
N ASN A 38 5.76 -5.27 -10.93
CA ASN A 38 4.97 -6.50 -10.83
C ASN A 38 4.18 -6.54 -9.51
N GLU A 39 4.77 -6.08 -8.41
CA GLU A 39 4.12 -5.94 -7.11
C GLU A 39 2.99 -4.91 -7.17
N ALA A 40 3.24 -3.72 -7.75
CA ALA A 40 2.20 -2.72 -7.95
C ALA A 40 1.05 -3.23 -8.83
N MET A 41 1.36 -3.92 -9.92
CA MET A 41 0.37 -4.57 -10.79
C MET A 41 -0.38 -5.70 -10.08
N ARG A 42 0.27 -6.45 -9.20
CA ARG A 42 -0.34 -7.49 -8.36
C ARG A 42 -1.31 -6.89 -7.34
N VAL A 43 -0.96 -5.77 -6.71
CA VAL A 43 -1.87 -5.03 -5.81
C VAL A 43 -3.08 -4.51 -6.58
N VAL A 44 -2.88 -4.00 -7.80
CA VAL A 44 -3.97 -3.58 -8.68
C VAL A 44 -4.83 -4.78 -9.12
N GLY A 45 -4.23 -5.93 -9.41
CA GLY A 45 -4.93 -7.17 -9.75
C GLY A 45 -5.75 -7.73 -8.58
N LYS A 46 -5.22 -7.64 -7.36
CA LYS A 46 -5.94 -7.93 -6.11
C LYS A 46 -7.12 -6.98 -5.90
N ALA A 47 -6.93 -5.67 -6.06
CA ALA A 47 -8.00 -4.68 -5.98
C ALA A 47 -9.06 -4.82 -7.09
N SER A 48 -8.71 -5.45 -8.22
CA SER A 48 -9.63 -5.74 -9.32
C SER A 48 -10.50 -7.00 -9.11
N GLY A 49 -10.42 -7.67 -7.95
CA GLY A 49 -11.23 -8.84 -7.63
C GLY A 49 -10.88 -10.11 -8.43
N LYS A 50 -9.81 -10.08 -9.25
CA LYS A 50 -9.37 -11.20 -10.09
C LYS A 50 -8.28 -12.06 -9.45
N SER A 51 -8.00 -11.84 -8.18
CA SER A 51 -6.95 -12.54 -7.45
C SER A 51 -7.39 -13.97 -7.11
N LYS A 52 -7.26 -14.89 -8.07
CA LYS A 52 -7.07 -16.29 -7.71
C LYS A 52 -5.80 -16.35 -6.88
N VAL A 53 -5.89 -16.86 -5.64
CA VAL A 53 -4.69 -17.15 -4.85
C VAL A 53 -3.95 -18.23 -5.63
N ASP A 54 -2.91 -17.83 -6.37
CA ASP A 54 -2.21 -18.72 -7.27
C ASP A 54 -1.34 -19.67 -6.46
N LEU A 55 -1.90 -20.86 -6.17
CA LEU A 55 -1.24 -21.90 -5.39
C LEU A 55 0.11 -22.28 -6.01
N GLU A 56 0.22 -22.24 -7.34
CA GLU A 56 1.48 -22.51 -8.06
C GLU A 56 2.55 -21.46 -7.73
N GLU A 57 2.16 -20.18 -7.65
CA GLU A 57 3.06 -19.11 -7.26
C GLU A 57 3.55 -19.26 -5.81
N LEU A 58 2.67 -19.66 -4.89
CA LEU A 58 3.03 -19.93 -3.49
C LEU A 58 4.01 -21.10 -3.36
N LEU A 59 3.80 -22.19 -4.13
CA LEU A 59 4.72 -23.32 -4.17
C LEU A 59 6.09 -22.92 -4.73
N LYS A 60 6.11 -22.14 -5.82
CA LYS A 60 7.35 -21.62 -6.41
C LYS A 60 8.11 -20.71 -5.44
N ARG A 61 7.41 -19.86 -4.68
CA ARG A 61 8.01 -19.04 -3.61
C ARG A 61 8.60 -19.92 -2.51
N LYS A 62 7.89 -20.97 -2.09
CA LYS A 62 8.40 -21.94 -1.10
C LYS A 62 9.68 -22.62 -1.58
N GLU A 63 9.74 -23.04 -2.84
CA GLU A 63 10.93 -23.64 -3.44
C GLU A 63 12.12 -22.69 -3.43
N ASN A 64 11.93 -21.45 -3.90
CA ASN A 64 12.97 -20.43 -3.88
C ASN A 64 13.45 -20.13 -2.45
N GLN A 65 12.52 -20.07 -1.49
CA GLN A 65 12.86 -19.86 -0.08
C GLN A 65 13.62 -21.06 0.51
N MET A 66 13.33 -22.30 0.09
CA MET A 66 14.11 -23.46 0.51
C MET A 66 15.57 -23.38 0.04
N LEU A 67 15.82 -22.82 -1.15
CA LEU A 67 17.19 -22.60 -1.65
C LEU A 67 17.92 -21.53 -0.81
N VAL A 68 17.28 -20.38 -0.58
CA VAL A 68 17.87 -19.30 0.24
C VAL A 68 18.17 -19.78 1.66
N ARG A 69 17.27 -20.56 2.27
CA ARG A 69 17.47 -21.16 3.60
C ARG A 69 18.69 -22.08 3.64
N ARG A 70 18.88 -22.92 2.61
CA ARG A 70 20.06 -23.79 2.52
C ARG A 70 21.33 -22.96 2.46
N ILE A 71 21.37 -21.92 1.63
CA ILE A 71 22.55 -21.04 1.51
C ILE A 71 22.86 -20.35 2.84
N VAL A 72 21.85 -19.79 3.51
CA VAL A 72 22.02 -19.14 4.83
C VAL A 72 22.50 -20.14 5.89
N PHE A 73 21.92 -21.35 5.93
CA PHE A 73 22.34 -22.40 6.84
C PHE A 73 23.79 -22.82 6.60
N PHE A 74 24.17 -23.08 5.35
CA PHE A 74 25.56 -23.42 5.00
C PHE A 74 26.52 -22.27 5.26
N SER A 75 26.08 -21.01 5.12
CA SER A 75 26.88 -19.85 5.49
C SER A 75 27.13 -19.77 6.99
N ILE A 76 26.11 -19.99 7.84
CA ILE A 76 26.25 -20.01 9.30
C ILE A 76 27.13 -21.19 9.73
N LEU A 77 26.92 -22.37 9.12
CA LEU A 77 27.73 -23.56 9.37
C LEU A 77 29.19 -23.35 8.94
N GLY A 78 29.42 -22.73 7.79
CA GLY A 78 30.75 -22.37 7.31
C GLY A 78 31.44 -21.37 8.23
N LEU A 79 30.71 -20.39 8.77
CA LEU A 79 31.26 -19.46 9.74
C LEU A 79 31.57 -20.16 11.09
N MET A 80 30.71 -21.09 11.54
CA MET A 80 31.00 -21.96 12.69
C MET A 80 32.29 -22.76 12.49
N THR A 81 32.47 -23.40 11.34
CA THR A 81 33.67 -24.22 11.07
C THR A 81 34.94 -23.37 10.98
N ILE A 82 34.87 -22.20 10.34
CA ILE A 82 35.98 -21.24 10.29
C ILE A 82 36.36 -20.77 11.69
N CYS A 83 35.38 -20.35 12.51
CA CYS A 83 35.62 -19.95 13.90
C CYS A 83 36.23 -21.10 14.72
N ALA A 84 35.73 -22.33 14.55
CA ALA A 84 36.27 -23.50 15.23
C ALA A 84 37.72 -23.80 14.83
N LEU A 85 38.08 -23.67 13.54
CA LEU A 85 39.45 -23.83 13.07
C LEU A 85 40.39 -22.77 13.66
N PHE A 86 39.96 -21.51 13.75
CA PHE A 86 40.76 -20.44 14.36
C PHE A 86 40.95 -20.61 15.87
N ILE A 87 39.96 -21.16 16.57
CA ILE A 87 40.09 -21.55 17.98
C ILE A 87 41.08 -22.70 18.13
N LEU A 88 41.01 -23.72 17.26
CA LEU A 88 41.92 -24.87 17.27
C LEU A 88 43.38 -24.46 17.09
N VAL A 89 43.66 -23.49 16.21
CA VAL A 89 45.01 -22.93 15.99
C VAL A 89 45.45 -22.02 17.14
N GLY A 90 44.54 -21.63 18.05
CA GLY A 90 44.82 -20.74 19.18
C GLY A 90 44.88 -19.26 18.82
N PHE A 91 44.35 -18.87 17.66
CA PHE A 91 44.35 -17.47 17.19
C PHE A 91 43.21 -16.66 17.81
N LEU A 92 42.09 -17.31 18.16
CA LEU A 92 40.87 -16.70 18.69
C LEU A 92 40.49 -17.28 20.06
N SER A 93 39.87 -16.45 20.91
CA SER A 93 39.29 -16.90 22.19
C SER A 93 38.14 -17.88 21.94
N PRO A 94 38.02 -18.98 22.72
CA PRO A 94 36.93 -19.94 22.58
C PRO A 94 35.54 -19.32 22.83
N THR A 95 35.48 -18.18 23.51
CA THR A 95 34.23 -17.42 23.74
C THR A 95 33.58 -16.93 22.45
N ILE A 96 34.35 -16.77 21.37
CA ILE A 96 33.85 -16.29 20.08
C ILE A 96 32.92 -17.30 19.41
N ILE A 97 32.98 -18.59 19.77
CA ILE A 97 32.06 -19.62 19.25
C ILE A 97 30.60 -19.37 19.68
N LEU A 98 30.39 -18.57 20.74
CA LEU A 98 29.06 -18.24 21.23
C LEU A 98 28.27 -17.38 20.23
N LEU A 99 28.97 -16.57 19.43
CA LEU A 99 28.36 -15.69 18.44
C LEU A 99 27.67 -16.47 17.30
N PRO A 100 28.35 -17.39 16.59
CA PRO A 100 27.69 -18.19 15.58
C PRO A 100 26.72 -19.24 16.15
N LEU A 101 26.93 -19.69 17.39
CA LEU A 101 25.96 -20.55 18.09
C LEU A 101 24.64 -19.80 18.38
N SER A 102 24.73 -18.53 18.80
CA SER A 102 23.57 -17.65 18.98
C SER A 102 22.84 -17.41 17.65
N ALA A 103 23.59 -17.13 16.57
CA ALA A 103 23.01 -16.97 15.24
C ALA A 103 22.26 -18.22 14.75
N LEU A 104 22.79 -19.41 15.04
CA LEU A 104 22.11 -20.69 14.75
C LEU A 104 20.81 -20.83 15.53
N GLY A 105 20.79 -20.47 16.82
CA GLY A 105 19.59 -20.49 17.65
C GLY A 105 18.48 -19.58 17.10
N ILE A 106 18.80 -18.33 16.76
CA ILE A 106 17.86 -17.38 16.15
C ILE A 106 17.35 -17.91 14.80
N TYR A 107 18.24 -18.49 13.99
CA TYR A 107 17.89 -19.09 12.71
C TYR A 107 16.88 -20.24 12.86
N LEU A 108 17.05 -21.11 13.86
CA LEU A 108 16.11 -22.22 14.12
C LEU A 108 14.71 -21.74 14.52
N VAL A 109 14.63 -20.72 15.40
CA VAL A 109 13.35 -20.15 15.80
C VAL A 109 12.65 -19.48 14.61
N ASN A 110 13.39 -18.68 13.85
CA ASN A 110 12.87 -17.98 12.68
C ASN A 110 12.41 -18.97 11.60
N THR A 111 13.18 -20.01 11.32
CA THR A 111 12.79 -21.03 10.34
C THR A 111 11.54 -21.78 10.76
N ARG A 112 11.40 -22.13 12.04
CA ARG A 112 10.15 -22.75 12.54
C ARG A 112 8.94 -21.84 12.35
N HIS A 113 9.07 -20.57 12.74
CA HIS A 113 7.97 -19.62 12.63
C HIS A 113 7.59 -19.35 11.16
N GLN A 114 8.57 -19.27 10.26
CA GLN A 114 8.29 -19.11 8.84
C GLN A 114 7.67 -20.36 8.21
N ILE A 115 8.04 -21.57 8.66
CA ILE A 115 7.46 -22.81 8.15
C ILE A 115 5.99 -22.92 8.53
N SER A 116 5.62 -22.58 9.77
CA SER A 116 4.21 -22.59 10.17
C SER A 116 3.41 -21.61 9.34
N TYR A 117 3.86 -20.36 9.24
CA TYR A 117 3.14 -19.32 8.48
C TYR A 117 2.88 -19.70 7.02
N ILE A 118 3.90 -20.21 6.32
CA ILE A 118 3.75 -20.61 4.91
C ILE A 118 2.85 -21.84 4.77
N ASN A 119 2.91 -22.78 5.72
CA ASN A 119 2.05 -23.95 5.68
C ASN A 119 0.58 -23.56 5.90
N ASP A 120 0.30 -22.63 6.81
CA ASP A 120 -1.04 -22.11 7.07
C ASP A 120 -1.60 -21.40 5.82
N GLU A 121 -0.77 -20.61 5.12
CA GLU A 121 -1.17 -19.94 3.88
C GLU A 121 -1.41 -20.92 2.72
N ILE A 122 -0.63 -22.01 2.63
CA ILE A 122 -0.85 -23.08 1.66
C ILE A 122 -2.12 -23.86 1.99
N GLU A 123 -2.40 -24.11 3.27
CA GLU A 123 -3.61 -24.80 3.69
C GLU A 123 -4.86 -23.97 3.37
N PHE A 124 -4.82 -22.67 3.67
CA PHE A 124 -5.87 -21.73 3.28
C PHE A 124 -6.08 -21.67 1.76
N ALA A 125 -5.00 -21.59 0.98
CA ALA A 125 -5.07 -21.58 -0.47
C ALA A 125 -5.60 -22.91 -1.06
N ARG A 126 -5.31 -24.05 -0.41
CA ARG A 126 -5.86 -25.36 -0.79
C ARG A 126 -7.34 -25.49 -0.46
N GLN A 127 -7.78 -24.93 0.67
CA GLN A 127 -9.18 -24.95 1.09
C GLN A 127 -10.05 -24.00 0.24
N ASN A 128 -9.46 -22.94 -0.32
CA ASN A 128 -10.17 -21.96 -1.15
C ASN A 128 -9.55 -21.84 -2.58
N PRO A 129 -9.57 -22.93 -3.39
CA PRO A 129 -8.87 -22.99 -4.69
C PRO A 129 -9.54 -22.15 -5.77
N GLU A 130 -10.86 -22.06 -5.71
CA GLU A 130 -11.69 -21.07 -6.38
C GLU A 130 -11.83 -19.93 -5.38
N GLY A 131 -10.78 -19.11 -5.23
CA GLY A 131 -10.81 -17.98 -4.31
C GLY A 131 -12.13 -17.26 -4.52
N LYS A 132 -13.05 -17.42 -3.55
CA LYS A 132 -14.47 -17.10 -3.67
C LYS A 132 -14.54 -15.82 -4.48
N ARG A 133 -15.00 -15.89 -5.73
CA ARG A 133 -15.47 -14.69 -6.41
C ARG A 133 -16.60 -14.27 -5.53
N GLU A 134 -16.31 -13.43 -4.55
CA GLU A 134 -17.30 -12.54 -4.05
C GLU A 134 -17.62 -11.67 -5.28
N ASP A 135 -18.53 -12.20 -6.09
CA ASP A 135 -19.54 -11.45 -6.84
C ASP A 135 -20.37 -10.67 -5.79
N SER A 136 -19.68 -9.96 -4.89
CA SER A 136 -20.27 -8.85 -4.21
C SER A 136 -20.59 -7.91 -5.36
N LYS A 137 -21.88 -7.61 -5.51
CA LYS A 137 -22.41 -6.62 -6.47
C LYS A 137 -21.52 -5.36 -6.50
N TYR A 138 -20.90 -5.07 -5.37
CA TYR A 138 -19.90 -4.05 -5.09
C TYR A 138 -18.57 -4.17 -5.85
N SER A 139 -17.98 -5.35 -6.05
CA SER A 139 -16.75 -5.52 -6.85
C SER A 139 -16.98 -5.16 -8.31
N ASP A 140 -18.11 -5.57 -8.88
CA ASP A 140 -18.56 -5.17 -10.21
C ASP A 140 -18.91 -3.68 -10.31
N LEU A 141 -19.51 -3.09 -9.26
CA LEU A 141 -19.76 -1.65 -9.16
C LEU A 141 -18.46 -0.84 -9.13
N ILE A 142 -17.43 -1.30 -8.41
CA ILE A 142 -16.11 -0.66 -8.35
C ILE A 142 -15.39 -0.77 -9.71
N ILE A 143 -15.47 -1.93 -10.37
CA ILE A 143 -14.89 -2.10 -11.70
C ILE A 143 -15.61 -1.23 -12.73
N ARG A 144 -16.95 -1.13 -12.65
CA ARG A 144 -17.77 -0.27 -13.51
C ARG A 144 -17.51 1.21 -13.25
N SER A 145 -17.48 1.65 -12.00
CA SER A 145 -17.21 3.06 -11.65
C SER A 145 -15.81 3.48 -12.07
N LYS A 146 -14.81 2.61 -11.94
CA LYS A 146 -13.46 2.85 -12.45
C LYS A 146 -13.42 2.92 -13.97
N ARG A 147 -14.21 2.10 -14.68
CA ARG A 147 -14.35 2.19 -16.14
C ARG A 147 -14.99 3.52 -16.56
N VAL A 148 -16.06 3.93 -15.89
CA VAL A 148 -16.74 5.21 -16.14
C VAL A 148 -15.83 6.41 -15.81
N ALA A 149 -15.07 6.36 -14.71
CA ALA A 149 -14.10 7.38 -14.36
C ALA A 149 -12.97 7.47 -15.39
N LYS A 150 -12.49 6.32 -15.89
CA LYS A 150 -11.50 6.25 -16.96
C LYS A 150 -12.05 6.79 -18.29
N GLU A 151 -13.28 6.44 -18.65
CA GLU A 151 -13.95 6.97 -19.86
C GLU A 151 -14.22 8.48 -19.75
N ARG A 152 -14.53 8.98 -18.54
CA ARG A 152 -14.63 10.41 -18.25
C ARG A 152 -13.27 11.12 -18.34
N ALA A 153 -12.20 10.46 -17.91
CA ALA A 153 -10.82 10.96 -18.04
C ALA A 153 -10.26 10.84 -19.47
N GLU A 154 -10.74 9.88 -20.29
CA GLU A 154 -10.37 9.74 -21.71
C GLU A 154 -11.17 10.70 -22.60
N SER A 155 -12.44 10.98 -22.26
CA SER A 155 -13.27 12.00 -22.92
C SER A 155 -12.86 13.43 -22.55
N GLN A 156 -12.35 13.63 -21.34
CA GLN A 156 -11.51 14.78 -21.02
C GLN A 156 -10.12 14.54 -21.60
N THR A 157 -9.98 14.73 -22.90
CA THR A 157 -8.67 14.94 -23.51
C THR A 157 -8.06 16.20 -22.87
N GLU A 158 -7.40 16.03 -21.72
CA GLU A 158 -6.45 17.01 -21.22
C GLU A 158 -5.35 17.06 -22.27
N GLN A 159 -5.54 17.94 -23.25
CA GLN A 159 -4.57 18.25 -24.27
C GLN A 159 -3.35 18.76 -23.52
N TRP A 160 -2.36 17.88 -23.38
CA TRP A 160 -1.15 18.16 -22.63
C TRP A 160 -0.36 19.21 -23.39
N VAL A 161 -0.59 20.47 -23.04
CA VAL A 161 0.15 21.61 -23.60
C VAL A 161 1.51 21.65 -22.89
N PRO A 162 2.64 21.41 -23.58
CA PRO A 162 3.97 21.50 -22.99
C PRO A 162 4.19 22.90 -22.38
N LEU A 163 5.02 22.97 -21.34
CA LEU A 163 5.32 24.24 -20.65
C LEU A 163 5.84 25.34 -21.59
N SER A 164 6.53 24.95 -22.67
CA SER A 164 6.99 25.87 -23.72
C SER A 164 5.84 26.56 -24.46
N GLU A 165 4.75 25.85 -24.77
CA GLU A 165 3.57 26.46 -25.40
C GLU A 165 2.82 27.37 -24.43
N ARG A 166 2.87 27.10 -23.11
CA ARG A 166 2.25 28.01 -22.12
C ARG A 166 3.02 29.32 -22.00
N LEU A 167 4.35 29.26 -22.01
CA LEU A 167 5.20 30.46 -22.00
C LEU A 167 5.01 31.27 -23.29
N ALA A 168 5.06 30.62 -24.46
CA ALA A 168 4.85 31.29 -25.73
C ALA A 168 3.43 31.88 -25.89
N LYS A 169 2.41 31.16 -25.39
CA LYS A 169 1.03 31.67 -25.36
C LYS A 169 0.88 32.83 -24.37
N SER A 170 1.52 32.77 -23.20
CA SER A 170 1.53 33.88 -22.26
C SER A 170 2.27 35.10 -22.81
N GLU A 171 3.36 34.93 -23.55
CA GLU A 171 4.07 36.04 -24.19
C GLU A 171 3.26 36.67 -25.34
N GLY A 172 2.43 35.89 -26.04
CA GLY A 172 1.50 36.38 -27.06
C GLY A 172 0.22 37.02 -26.51
N GLU A 173 -0.32 36.54 -25.38
CA GLU A 173 -1.53 37.07 -24.73
C GLU A 173 -1.24 38.22 -23.75
N VAL A 174 0.01 38.46 -23.36
CA VAL A 174 0.42 39.66 -22.59
C VAL A 174 0.56 40.88 -23.52
N SER A 175 -0.38 41.06 -24.43
CA SER A 175 -0.57 42.34 -25.12
C SER A 175 -1.54 43.20 -24.31
N GLY A 176 -0.94 43.99 -23.41
CA GLY A 176 -1.48 45.28 -23.00
C GLY A 176 -2.49 45.25 -21.87
N ILE A 177 -1.99 45.36 -20.63
CA ILE A 177 -2.75 46.02 -19.55
C ILE A 177 -2.92 47.48 -19.99
N THR A 178 -3.97 47.76 -20.77
CA THR A 178 -4.38 49.12 -21.09
C THR A 178 -5.18 49.62 -19.89
N ILE A 179 -4.58 50.49 -19.10
CA ILE A 179 -5.25 51.17 -18.00
C ILE A 179 -6.24 52.16 -18.62
N ILE A 180 -7.50 51.75 -18.73
CA ILE A 180 -8.60 52.62 -19.15
C ILE A 180 -8.97 53.48 -17.93
N PRO A 181 -8.94 54.83 -18.01
CA PRO A 181 -9.39 55.69 -16.93
C PRO A 181 -10.87 55.41 -16.64
N LYS A 182 -11.20 55.26 -15.35
CA LYS A 182 -12.57 54.94 -14.91
C LYS A 182 -13.54 56.01 -15.40
N GLY A 183 -14.42 55.65 -16.33
CA GLY A 183 -15.52 56.51 -16.77
C GLY A 183 -15.91 56.41 -18.25
N SER A 184 -15.08 55.85 -19.12
CA SER A 184 -15.43 55.75 -20.55
C SER A 184 -15.80 54.32 -20.95
N ARG A 185 -17.10 54.13 -21.24
CA ARG A 185 -17.74 53.03 -22.01
C ARG A 185 -18.36 51.89 -21.18
N GLY A 186 -19.69 51.88 -21.18
CA GLY A 186 -20.52 50.67 -21.33
C GLY A 186 -20.54 49.69 -20.15
N THR A 187 -21.62 49.73 -19.40
CA THR A 187 -22.02 48.90 -18.24
C THR A 187 -22.09 47.38 -18.46
N SER A 188 -21.51 46.80 -19.51
CA SER A 188 -21.72 45.38 -19.87
C SER A 188 -20.56 44.44 -19.56
N ASN A 189 -19.33 44.92 -19.34
CA ASN A 189 -18.14 44.06 -19.22
C ASN A 189 -17.33 44.32 -17.94
N THR A 190 -17.98 44.67 -16.83
CA THR A 190 -17.32 44.63 -15.52
C THR A 190 -17.72 43.31 -14.86
N TRP A 191 -16.72 42.49 -14.51
CA TRP A 191 -16.96 41.29 -13.72
C TRP A 191 -17.58 41.70 -12.38
N ASP A 192 -18.82 41.27 -12.16
CA ASP A 192 -19.56 41.51 -10.92
C ASP A 192 -19.49 40.22 -10.08
N PRO A 193 -18.97 40.26 -8.84
CA PRO A 193 -18.83 39.05 -8.04
C PRO A 193 -20.20 38.43 -7.74
N ILE A 194 -20.36 37.17 -8.10
CA ILE A 194 -21.56 36.39 -7.78
C ILE A 194 -21.55 36.10 -6.27
N SER A 195 -22.52 36.64 -5.55
CA SER A 195 -22.66 36.42 -4.11
C SER A 195 -23.04 34.97 -3.82
N VAL A 196 -22.10 34.18 -3.29
CA VAL A 196 -22.35 32.81 -2.83
C VAL A 196 -23.10 32.86 -1.50
N PRO A 197 -24.21 32.11 -1.32
CA PRO A 197 -24.92 32.08 -0.05
C PRO A 197 -24.02 31.51 1.06
N PRO A 198 -24.16 31.99 2.30
CA PRO A 198 -23.38 31.46 3.41
C PRO A 198 -23.68 29.97 3.61
N PRO A 199 -22.66 29.16 3.95
CA PRO A 199 -22.80 27.72 4.05
C PRO A 199 -23.77 27.32 5.17
N SER A 200 -24.49 26.20 4.98
CA SER A 200 -25.63 25.76 5.81
C SER A 200 -25.30 25.66 7.31
N TYR A 201 -24.06 25.28 7.66
CA TYR A 201 -23.61 25.15 9.04
C TYR A 201 -23.61 26.48 9.83
N THR A 202 -23.69 27.63 9.16
CA THR A 202 -23.86 28.94 9.82
C THR A 202 -25.28 29.17 10.34
N LYS A 203 -26.28 28.50 9.77
CA LYS A 203 -27.70 28.62 10.15
C LYS A 203 -28.17 27.48 11.05
N SER A 204 -27.42 26.38 11.11
CA SER A 204 -27.76 25.25 11.98
C SER A 204 -27.70 25.67 13.45
N PRO A 205 -28.71 25.32 14.28
CA PRO A 205 -28.69 25.65 15.69
C PRO A 205 -27.45 25.05 16.36
N LYS A 206 -26.81 25.83 17.23
CA LYS A 206 -25.66 25.39 18.02
C LYS A 206 -26.07 24.15 18.81
N ALA A 207 -25.33 23.05 18.64
CA ALA A 207 -25.60 21.80 19.33
C ALA A 207 -25.74 22.06 20.84
N VAL A 208 -26.87 21.61 21.40
CA VAL A 208 -27.17 21.78 22.82
C VAL A 208 -26.12 20.98 23.60
N PRO A 209 -25.43 21.58 24.59
CA PRO A 209 -24.49 20.85 25.42
C PRO A 209 -25.28 19.81 26.23
N ASN A 210 -25.10 18.53 25.91
CA ASN A 210 -25.70 17.44 26.66
C ASN A 210 -24.98 17.31 28.00
N ARG A 211 -25.45 18.07 29.00
CA ARG A 211 -24.98 17.95 30.38
C ARG A 211 -25.66 16.72 30.96
N GLY A 212 -25.00 15.57 30.80
CA GLY A 212 -25.51 14.25 31.12
C GLY A 212 -26.15 14.16 32.50
N THR A 213 -27.48 14.16 32.53
CA THR A 213 -28.23 13.49 33.59
C THR A 213 -28.30 12.02 33.18
N HIS A 214 -27.38 11.21 33.70
CA HIS A 214 -27.47 9.76 33.69
C HIS A 214 -28.76 9.37 34.43
N ARG A 215 -29.88 9.34 33.70
CA ARG A 215 -31.21 9.04 34.21
C ARG A 215 -31.51 7.58 33.89
N LYS A 216 -31.06 6.73 34.82
CA LYS A 216 -31.78 5.59 35.42
C LYS A 216 -32.56 4.56 34.58
N ASP A 217 -32.41 4.51 33.26
CA ASP A 217 -32.82 3.35 32.47
C ASP A 217 -31.56 2.70 31.88
N GLN A 218 -30.76 2.11 32.76
CA GLN A 218 -29.64 1.27 32.35
C GLN A 218 -30.23 -0.09 32.00
N GLU A 219 -30.67 -0.24 30.76
CA GLU A 219 -30.82 -1.56 30.15
C GLU A 219 -29.44 -2.22 30.24
N ILE A 220 -29.36 -3.24 31.07
CA ILE A 220 -28.17 -4.08 31.20
C ILE A 220 -28.13 -4.88 29.90
N PHE A 221 -27.39 -4.39 28.90
CA PHE A 221 -27.08 -5.16 27.72
C PHE A 221 -26.38 -6.44 28.18
N SER A 222 -26.98 -7.59 27.86
CA SER A 222 -26.32 -8.87 28.09
C SER A 222 -25.07 -8.95 27.21
N GLU A 223 -24.11 -9.81 27.56
CA GLU A 223 -22.87 -9.98 26.79
C GLU A 223 -23.16 -10.35 25.33
N GLU A 224 -24.29 -11.04 25.09
CA GLU A 224 -24.82 -11.39 23.78
C GLU A 224 -25.32 -10.17 22.99
N ASP A 225 -25.99 -9.21 23.63
CA ASP A 225 -26.48 -7.99 22.97
C ASP A 225 -25.34 -7.06 22.55
N LEU A 226 -24.28 -6.98 23.37
CA LEU A 226 -23.06 -6.25 23.01
C LEU A 226 -22.31 -6.93 21.86
N GLU A 227 -22.35 -8.27 21.78
CA GLU A 227 -21.80 -9.01 20.64
C GLU A 227 -22.59 -8.77 19.36
N VAL A 228 -23.92 -8.65 19.44
CA VAL A 228 -24.78 -8.35 18.29
C VAL A 228 -24.59 -6.91 17.79
N LEU A 229 -24.42 -5.94 18.69
CA LEU A 229 -24.20 -4.53 18.33
C LEU A 229 -22.75 -4.22 17.91
N SER A 230 -21.77 -5.00 18.38
CA SER A 230 -20.35 -4.88 17.96
C SER A 230 -20.06 -5.62 16.65
N ARG A 231 -20.92 -6.55 16.25
CA ARG A 231 -20.96 -7.08 14.89
C ARG A 231 -21.61 -6.00 14.00
N PRO A 232 -20.90 -5.44 13.01
CA PRO A 232 -21.55 -4.64 12.00
C PRO A 232 -22.65 -5.50 11.38
N ALA A 233 -23.90 -5.02 11.40
CA ALA A 233 -24.93 -5.63 10.57
C ALA A 233 -24.36 -5.68 9.14
N PRO A 234 -24.32 -6.85 8.48
CA PRO A 234 -23.64 -7.01 7.19
C PRO A 234 -24.11 -6.01 6.13
N ASP A 235 -25.32 -5.49 6.32
CA ASP A 235 -26.05 -4.70 5.35
C ASP A 235 -26.43 -3.30 5.84
N GLU A 236 -25.78 -2.69 6.84
CA GLU A 236 -26.02 -1.27 7.16
C GLU A 236 -24.71 -0.50 7.31
N ILE A 237 -24.10 -0.17 6.17
CA ILE A 237 -23.02 0.81 6.08
C ILE A 237 -23.64 2.17 5.75
N PHE A 238 -23.18 3.22 6.45
CA PHE A 238 -23.70 4.59 6.55
C PHE A 238 -24.05 5.39 5.26
N ASP A 239 -24.01 4.78 4.07
CA ASP A 239 -24.27 5.42 2.77
C ASP A 239 -25.34 4.72 1.90
N GLN A 240 -25.95 3.63 2.36
CA GLN A 240 -26.93 2.87 1.56
C GLN A 240 -28.22 3.65 1.26
N GLN A 241 -28.72 4.43 2.22
CA GLN A 241 -29.90 5.27 1.98
C GLN A 241 -29.65 6.30 0.87
N ALA A 242 -28.41 6.80 0.75
CA ALA A 242 -28.02 7.69 -0.33
C ALA A 242 -27.89 6.96 -1.68
N ALA A 243 -27.42 5.71 -1.68
CA ALA A 243 -27.31 4.88 -2.87
C ALA A 243 -28.69 4.46 -3.42
N ASP A 244 -29.63 4.08 -2.55
CA ASP A 244 -30.99 3.68 -2.95
C ASP A 244 -31.76 4.84 -3.57
N LEU A 245 -31.61 6.06 -3.01
CA LEU A 245 -32.21 7.28 -3.58
C LEU A 245 -31.67 7.60 -4.98
N VAL A 246 -30.37 7.35 -5.23
CA VAL A 246 -29.75 7.54 -6.55
C VAL A 246 -30.23 6.47 -7.54
N GLU A 247 -30.42 5.22 -7.09
CA GLU A 247 -30.99 4.16 -7.94
C GLU A 247 -32.44 4.46 -8.35
N GLU A 248 -33.26 4.98 -7.42
CA GLU A 248 -34.64 5.40 -7.73
C GLU A 248 -34.68 6.55 -8.74
N GLN A 249 -33.83 7.57 -8.60
CA GLN A 249 -33.73 8.67 -9.57
C GLN A 249 -33.35 8.18 -10.97
N ILE A 250 -32.40 7.25 -11.07
CA ILE A 250 -32.00 6.68 -12.37
C ILE A 250 -33.16 5.89 -13.01
N ARG A 251 -33.99 5.21 -12.20
CA ARG A 251 -35.16 4.49 -12.70
C ARG A 251 -36.23 5.44 -13.21
N THR A 252 -36.51 6.53 -12.49
CA THR A 252 -37.48 7.54 -12.94
C THR A 252 -37.03 8.24 -14.21
N ASP A 253 -35.74 8.57 -14.33
CA ASP A 253 -35.19 9.23 -15.53
C ASP A 253 -35.17 8.31 -16.76
N ARG A 254 -35.02 7.00 -16.54
CA ARG A 254 -35.14 5.99 -17.61
C ARG A 254 -36.60 5.80 -18.04
N ALA A 255 -37.53 5.75 -17.09
CA ALA A 255 -38.96 5.61 -17.38
C ALA A 255 -39.58 6.87 -18.00
N ALA A 256 -38.98 8.04 -17.79
CA ALA A 256 -39.41 9.30 -18.39
C ALA A 256 -38.90 9.51 -19.83
N ASN A 257 -37.96 8.68 -20.29
CA ASN A 257 -37.38 8.72 -21.65
C ASN A 257 -37.92 7.60 -22.57
N GLU A 258 -38.94 6.86 -22.13
CA GLU A 258 -39.78 5.97 -22.95
C GLU A 258 -41.17 6.62 -23.15
#